data_AF-A0A954LNS6-F1
#
_entry.id   AF-A0A954LNS6-F1
#
_cell.length_a   1.000
_cell.length_b   1.000
_cell.length_c   1.000
_cell.angle_alpha   90.00
_cell.angle_beta   90.00
_cell.angle_gamma   90.00
#
_symmetry.space_group_name_H-M   'P 1'
#
loop_
_entity.id
_entity.type
_entity.pdbx_description
1 polymer ?
#
loop_
_entity_poly.entity_id
_entity_poly.type
_entity_poly.pdbx_seq_one_letter_code
_entity_poly.pdbx_strand_id
1 'polypeptide(L)'
;MPATTYNKLKTKSRQVWIRSSQLTTWGLNVAEVPYPTDEGANELAAYLDVQPEAILCSDQDWEYIYPKLEQLPIFLDLYRTKPLSDQAKRVVGCFIFQALEYHLKDAGEPTLVLDSLKMLHADYRIHQPEFEYWSCLDCDDSELGPEETHFAITKYVRPFLGAIDGIQIAWRTL
;
A
#
# COMPACT_ATOMS: atom_id res chain seq x y z
N MET A 1 -12.42 -19.37 -25.00
CA MET A 1 -13.41 -19.36 -23.91
C MET A 1 -13.18 -18.07 -23.13
N PRO A 2 -14.19 -17.23 -22.84
CA PRO A 2 -13.93 -16.03 -22.06
C PRO A 2 -13.61 -16.44 -20.62
N ALA A 3 -12.47 -15.97 -20.09
CA ALA A 3 -12.06 -16.27 -18.73
C ALA A 3 -13.09 -15.69 -17.76
N THR A 4 -13.58 -16.51 -16.82
CA THR A 4 -14.54 -16.05 -15.81
C THR A 4 -13.77 -15.42 -14.66
N THR A 5 -13.77 -14.10 -14.61
CA THR A 5 -13.11 -13.32 -13.55
C THR A 5 -14.00 -13.26 -12.31
N TYR A 6 -13.40 -13.23 -11.12
CA TYR A 6 -14.08 -13.12 -9.83
C TYR A 6 -13.49 -11.98 -9.01
N ASN A 7 -14.34 -11.31 -8.24
CA ASN A 7 -14.04 -10.25 -7.31
C ASN A 7 -14.54 -10.61 -5.91
N LYS A 8 -13.80 -10.19 -4.90
CA LYS A 8 -14.02 -10.59 -3.52
C LYS A 8 -14.62 -9.43 -2.74
N LEU A 9 -15.71 -9.67 -2.01
CA LEU A 9 -16.34 -8.64 -1.17
C LEU A 9 -16.53 -9.17 0.25
N LYS A 10 -16.21 -8.33 1.23
CA LYS A 10 -16.36 -8.62 2.67
C LYS A 10 -17.13 -7.50 3.35
N THR A 11 -18.25 -7.86 3.99
CA THR A 11 -18.96 -6.97 4.93
C THR A 11 -18.61 -7.38 6.37
N LYS A 12 -19.08 -6.59 7.35
CA LYS A 12 -18.74 -6.65 8.78
C LYS A 12 -18.84 -8.02 9.48
N SER A 13 -19.29 -9.09 8.81
CA SER A 13 -19.35 -10.42 9.42
C SER A 13 -18.95 -11.62 8.54
N ARG A 14 -18.72 -11.53 7.20
CA ARG A 14 -18.30 -12.66 6.32
C ARG A 14 -17.63 -12.24 4.99
N GLN A 15 -16.76 -13.10 4.41
CA GLN A 15 -16.18 -13.01 3.04
C GLN A 15 -16.97 -13.87 2.05
N VAL A 16 -17.28 -13.31 0.86
CA VAL A 16 -17.90 -14.03 -0.25
C VAL A 16 -17.11 -13.73 -1.54
N TRP A 17 -16.90 -14.76 -2.37
CA TRP A 17 -16.31 -14.63 -3.70
C TRP A 17 -17.42 -14.47 -4.74
N ILE A 18 -17.41 -13.38 -5.51
CA ILE A 18 -18.47 -12.99 -6.44
C ILE A 18 -17.87 -12.93 -7.85
N ARG A 19 -18.58 -13.34 -8.90
CA ARG A 19 -18.05 -13.21 -10.27
C ARG A 19 -18.00 -11.74 -10.71
N SER A 20 -17.00 -11.32 -11.47
CA SER A 20 -16.84 -9.95 -11.98
C SER A 20 -18.03 -9.48 -12.82
N SER A 21 -18.77 -10.41 -13.46
CA SER A 21 -20.02 -10.10 -14.16
C SER A 21 -21.20 -9.74 -13.24
N GLN A 22 -21.08 -9.90 -11.91
CA GLN A 22 -22.10 -9.53 -10.92
C GLN A 22 -21.86 -8.17 -10.25
N LEU A 23 -20.62 -7.63 -10.27
CA LEU A 23 -20.31 -6.30 -9.71
C LEU A 23 -20.98 -5.16 -10.48
N THR A 24 -21.08 -5.29 -11.80
CA THR A 24 -21.71 -4.31 -12.69
C THR A 24 -23.22 -4.20 -12.46
N THR A 25 -23.87 -5.17 -11.82
CA THR A 25 -25.30 -5.13 -11.48
C THR A 25 -25.59 -4.45 -10.13
N TRP A 26 -24.56 -4.19 -9.30
CA TRP A 26 -24.70 -3.72 -7.91
C TRP A 26 -24.44 -2.21 -7.71
N GLY A 27 -24.06 -1.46 -8.76
CA GLY A 27 -24.03 0.01 -8.73
C GLY A 27 -23.06 0.65 -7.73
N LEU A 28 -22.08 -0.08 -7.21
CA LEU A 28 -21.05 0.46 -6.30
C LEU A 28 -19.98 1.21 -7.10
N ASN A 29 -20.31 2.43 -7.53
CA ASN A 29 -19.31 3.45 -7.88
C ASN A 29 -18.79 4.04 -6.57
N VAL A 30 -17.75 3.45 -5.99
CA VAL A 30 -17.00 4.09 -4.91
C VAL A 30 -15.73 4.60 -5.55
N ALA A 31 -15.58 5.92 -5.65
CA ALA A 31 -14.42 6.55 -6.27
C ALA A 31 -13.12 5.97 -5.68
N GLU A 32 -12.46 5.13 -6.46
CA GLU A 32 -11.07 4.74 -6.22
C GLU A 32 -10.25 6.03 -6.17
N VAL A 33 -9.31 6.13 -5.22
CA VAL A 33 -8.24 7.13 -5.27
C VAL A 33 -7.12 6.45 -6.04
N PRO A 34 -7.11 6.50 -7.38
CA PRO A 34 -6.42 5.47 -8.14
C PRO A 34 -4.91 5.76 -8.18
N TYR A 35 -4.53 7.04 -8.04
CA TYR A 35 -3.16 7.49 -8.03
C TYR A 35 -2.98 8.73 -7.15
N PRO A 36 -1.81 8.90 -6.51
CA PRO A 36 -1.39 10.16 -5.91
C PRO A 36 -1.53 11.31 -6.91
N THR A 37 -2.12 12.43 -6.48
CA THR A 37 -2.37 13.60 -7.32
C THR A 37 -1.44 14.76 -6.99
N ASP A 38 -1.32 15.71 -7.92
CA ASP A 38 -0.62 16.98 -7.69
C ASP A 38 -1.16 17.73 -6.46
N GLU A 39 -2.46 17.64 -6.19
CA GLU A 39 -3.08 18.23 -5.00
C GLU A 39 -2.50 17.65 -3.71
N GLY A 40 -2.44 16.32 -3.60
CA GLY A 40 -1.84 15.66 -2.44
C GLY A 40 -0.34 15.96 -2.29
N ALA A 41 0.38 16.03 -3.41
CA ALA A 41 1.80 16.35 -3.42
C ALA A 41 2.05 17.80 -2.99
N ASN A 42 1.27 18.76 -3.49
CA ASN A 42 1.34 20.16 -3.11
C ASN A 42 1.05 20.37 -1.62
N GLU A 43 0.02 19.69 -1.10
CA GLU A 43 -0.31 19.75 0.33
C GLU A 43 0.86 19.19 1.17
N LEU A 44 1.41 18.04 0.80
CA LEU A 44 2.53 17.44 1.53
C LEU A 44 3.81 18.30 1.45
N ALA A 45 4.06 18.93 0.30
CA ALA A 45 5.19 19.84 0.10
C ALA A 45 5.16 21.02 1.08
N ALA A 46 3.97 21.58 1.33
CA ALA A 46 3.80 22.66 2.29
C ALA A 46 4.12 22.23 3.73
N TYR A 47 3.81 20.99 4.11
CA TYR A 47 4.17 20.45 5.43
C TYR A 47 5.66 20.13 5.57
N LEU A 48 6.31 19.77 4.47
CA LEU A 48 7.72 19.41 4.42
C LEU A 48 8.66 20.60 4.17
N ASP A 49 8.11 21.80 3.92
CA ASP A 49 8.84 23.01 3.55
C ASP A 49 9.75 22.78 2.31
N VAL A 50 9.19 22.12 1.30
CA VAL A 50 9.87 21.85 0.01
C VAL A 50 9.04 22.30 -1.17
N GLN A 51 9.68 22.36 -2.33
CA GLN A 51 8.98 22.61 -3.59
C GLN A 51 8.22 21.35 -4.04
N PRO A 52 6.97 21.44 -4.53
CA PRO A 52 6.17 20.28 -4.94
C PRO A 52 6.82 19.43 -6.04
N GLU A 53 7.64 20.03 -6.91
CA GLU A 53 8.40 19.35 -7.96
C GLU A 53 9.45 18.39 -7.38
N ALA A 54 9.84 18.57 -6.11
CA ALA A 54 10.70 17.61 -5.43
C ALA A 54 9.94 16.32 -5.07
N ILE A 55 8.62 16.41 -4.84
CA ILE A 55 7.74 15.29 -4.45
C ILE A 55 7.22 14.55 -5.69
N LEU A 56 6.90 15.27 -6.75
CA LEU A 56 6.37 14.73 -8.00
C LEU A 56 7.51 14.19 -8.88
N CYS A 57 7.60 12.87 -9.03
CA CYS A 57 8.49 12.26 -10.03
C CYS A 57 7.77 12.20 -11.39
N SER A 58 8.45 12.60 -12.46
CA SER A 58 7.89 12.64 -13.83
C SER A 58 7.88 11.30 -14.53
N ASP A 59 8.56 10.30 -13.98
CA ASP A 59 8.88 9.08 -14.71
C ASP A 59 8.02 7.92 -14.21
N GLN A 60 7.60 7.07 -15.15
CA GLN A 60 6.43 6.19 -15.07
C GLN A 60 6.47 5.05 -14.05
N ASP A 61 7.42 5.04 -13.15
CA ASP A 61 7.49 4.07 -12.07
C ASP A 61 7.27 4.81 -10.74
N TRP A 62 6.31 4.29 -9.99
CA TRP A 62 5.92 4.49 -8.58
C TRP A 62 7.09 4.62 -7.56
N GLU A 63 8.34 4.65 -8.03
CA GLU A 63 9.54 4.92 -7.26
C GLU A 63 9.68 6.44 -7.06
N TYR A 64 9.17 6.89 -5.91
CA TYR A 64 9.46 8.24 -5.46
C TYR A 64 10.96 8.34 -5.12
N ILE A 65 11.68 9.19 -5.85
CA ILE A 65 13.09 9.52 -5.57
C ILE A 65 13.22 10.34 -4.27
N TYR A 66 12.14 11.02 -3.89
CA TYR A 66 12.09 11.93 -2.76
C TYR A 66 12.23 11.29 -1.36
N PRO A 67 11.45 10.24 -0.98
CA PRO A 67 11.53 9.66 0.35
C PRO A 67 12.89 9.01 0.59
N LYS A 68 13.61 9.56 1.56
CA LYS A 68 14.82 8.94 2.11
C LYS A 68 14.51 8.24 3.43
N LEU A 69 15.24 7.18 3.73
CA LEU A 69 15.06 6.41 4.96
C LEU A 69 15.15 7.31 6.21
N GLU A 70 16.06 8.29 6.23
CA GLU A 70 16.26 9.17 7.38
C GLU A 70 15.05 10.08 7.66
N GLN A 71 14.15 10.23 6.69
CA GLN A 71 12.93 11.03 6.81
C GLN A 71 11.71 10.20 7.24
N LEU A 72 11.84 8.87 7.36
CA LEU A 72 10.74 8.01 7.82
C LEU A 72 10.07 8.51 9.12
N PRO A 73 10.80 8.96 10.16
CA PRO A 73 10.17 9.53 11.35
C PRO A 73 9.29 10.75 11.06
N ILE A 74 9.69 11.59 10.11
CA ILE A 74 8.92 12.79 9.70
C ILE A 74 7.63 12.36 9.01
N PHE A 75 7.71 11.40 8.08
CA PHE A 75 6.51 10.92 7.37
C PHE A 75 5.51 10.26 8.31
N LEU A 76 5.99 9.46 9.26
CA LEU A 76 5.15 8.85 10.30
C LEU A 76 4.50 9.89 11.21
N ASP A 77 5.23 10.94 11.60
CA ASP A 77 4.67 12.03 12.40
C ASP A 77 3.61 12.82 11.63
N LEU A 78 3.88 13.18 10.37
CA LEU A 78 2.93 13.86 9.50
C LEU A 78 1.63 13.06 9.37
N TYR A 79 1.75 11.76 9.11
CA TYR A 79 0.60 10.86 8.96
C TYR A 79 -0.28 10.83 10.22
N ARG A 80 0.34 10.84 11.41
CA ARG A 80 -0.36 10.68 12.69
C ARG A 80 -0.96 11.97 13.22
N THR A 81 -0.30 13.10 12.98
CA THR A 81 -0.58 14.35 13.71
C THR A 81 -1.22 15.43 12.87
N LYS A 82 -1.06 15.39 11.54
CA LYS A 82 -1.58 16.44 10.66
C LYS A 82 -2.96 16.08 10.11
N PRO A 83 -3.86 17.07 9.95
CA PRO A 83 -5.13 16.88 9.27
C PRO A 83 -4.91 16.85 7.75
N LEU A 84 -4.39 15.73 7.25
CA LEU A 84 -4.12 15.53 5.83
C LEU A 84 -5.39 15.17 5.07
N SER A 85 -5.53 15.68 3.84
CA SER A 85 -6.52 15.16 2.89
C SER A 85 -6.26 13.69 2.55
N ASP A 86 -7.26 12.99 1.99
CA ASP A 86 -7.07 11.61 1.53
C ASP A 86 -5.93 11.50 0.50
N GLN A 87 -5.76 12.52 -0.35
CA GLN A 87 -4.69 12.57 -1.35
C GLN A 87 -3.32 12.82 -0.71
N ALA A 88 -3.22 13.72 0.26
CA ALA A 88 -1.96 13.92 0.98
C ALA A 88 -1.59 12.67 1.79
N LYS A 89 -2.57 12.03 2.45
CA LYS A 89 -2.40 10.72 3.11
C LYS A 89 -1.87 9.68 2.13
N ARG A 90 -2.45 9.60 0.93
CA ARG A 90 -1.99 8.70 -0.14
C ARG A 90 -0.50 8.90 -0.44
N VAL A 91 -0.09 10.14 -0.74
CA VAL A 91 1.32 10.45 -1.05
C VAL A 91 2.25 10.08 0.10
N VAL A 92 1.93 10.48 1.34
CA VAL A 92 2.78 10.15 2.49
C VAL A 92 2.77 8.65 2.80
N GLY A 93 1.68 7.94 2.48
CA GLY A 93 1.61 6.48 2.53
C GLY A 93 2.63 5.83 1.60
N CYS A 94 2.70 6.27 0.34
CA CYS A 94 3.71 5.80 -0.61
C CYS A 94 5.14 6.04 -0.07
N PHE A 95 5.40 7.22 0.49
CA PHE A 95 6.69 7.55 1.09
C PHE A 95 7.05 6.63 2.26
N ILE A 96 6.08 6.32 3.12
CA ILE A 96 6.27 5.39 4.24
C ILE A 96 6.59 4.00 3.71
N PHE A 97 5.84 3.46 2.75
CA PHE A 97 6.12 2.14 2.18
C PHE A 97 7.53 2.05 1.57
N GLN A 98 7.91 3.03 0.75
CA GLN A 98 9.24 3.09 0.14
C GLN A 98 10.34 3.15 1.21
N ALA A 99 10.18 4.00 2.22
CA ALA A 99 11.16 4.12 3.29
C ALA A 99 11.24 2.86 4.17
N LEU A 100 10.14 2.13 4.37
CA LEU A 100 10.14 0.85 5.08
C LEU A 100 10.83 -0.25 4.27
N GLU A 101 10.71 -0.24 2.95
CA GLU A 101 11.47 -1.13 2.06
C GLU A 101 12.98 -0.90 2.22
N TYR A 102 13.42 0.36 2.22
CA TYR A 102 14.82 0.70 2.48
C TYR A 102 15.27 0.32 3.90
N HIS A 103 14.44 0.60 4.91
CA HIS A 103 14.70 0.19 6.29
C HIS A 103 14.98 -1.31 6.40
N LEU A 104 14.19 -2.14 5.71
CA LEU A 104 14.38 -3.59 5.72
C LEU A 104 15.62 -4.05 4.95
N LYS A 105 15.93 -3.41 3.82
CA LYS A 105 17.17 -3.66 3.07
C LYS A 105 18.42 -3.33 3.90
N ASP A 106 18.32 -2.35 4.79
CA ASP A 106 19.38 -1.94 5.73
C ASP A 106 19.35 -2.72 7.06
N ALA A 107 18.71 -3.90 7.08
CA ALA A 107 18.57 -4.78 8.25
C ALA A 107 17.88 -4.12 9.46
N GLY A 108 16.97 -3.18 9.20
CA GLY A 108 16.17 -2.51 10.21
C GLY A 108 15.16 -3.42 10.91
N GLU A 109 14.75 -2.99 12.10
CA GLU A 109 13.84 -3.75 12.98
C GLU A 109 12.44 -3.98 12.36
N PRO A 110 11.93 -5.24 12.35
CA PRO A 110 10.61 -5.58 11.82
C PRO A 110 9.44 -4.93 12.56
N THR A 111 9.60 -4.63 13.85
CA THR A 111 8.54 -4.06 14.69
C THR A 111 8.04 -2.72 14.13
N LEU A 112 8.95 -1.87 13.66
CA LEU A 112 8.60 -0.59 13.05
C LEU A 112 7.75 -0.77 11.79
N VAL A 113 8.06 -1.79 10.98
CA VAL A 113 7.31 -2.12 9.76
C VAL A 113 5.90 -2.54 10.13
N LEU A 114 5.75 -3.50 11.05
CA LEU A 114 4.44 -4.01 11.45
C LEU A 114 3.55 -2.93 12.08
N ASP A 115 4.13 -2.06 12.92
CA ASP A 115 3.40 -0.93 13.52
C ASP A 115 2.97 0.09 12.46
N SER A 116 3.82 0.34 11.46
CA SER A 116 3.51 1.25 10.36
C SER A 116 2.44 0.68 9.43
N LEU A 117 2.51 -0.62 9.10
CA LEU A 117 1.45 -1.30 8.33
C LEU A 117 0.12 -1.27 9.07
N LYS A 118 0.12 -1.51 10.39
CA LYS A 118 -1.08 -1.40 11.23
C LYS A 118 -1.70 -0.01 11.18
N MET A 119 -0.86 1.03 11.24
CA MET A 119 -1.31 2.42 11.14
C MET A 119 -1.92 2.71 9.76
N LEU A 120 -1.22 2.37 8.67
CA LEU A 120 -1.69 2.61 7.30
C LEU A 120 -2.96 1.82 6.99
N HIS A 121 -3.08 0.59 7.49
CA HIS A 121 -4.28 -0.23 7.33
C HIS A 121 -5.51 0.36 8.05
N ALA A 122 -5.34 1.20 9.07
CA ALA A 122 -6.49 1.91 9.66
C ALA A 122 -7.21 2.79 8.62
N ASP A 123 -6.49 3.24 7.60
CA ASP A 123 -6.97 4.00 6.45
C ASP A 123 -6.90 3.14 5.16
N TYR A 124 -7.18 1.83 5.23
CA TYR A 124 -7.00 0.90 4.10
C TYR A 124 -7.64 1.34 2.79
N ARG A 125 -8.80 2.02 2.82
CA ARG A 125 -9.44 2.57 1.60
C ARG A 125 -8.52 3.52 0.82
N ILE A 126 -7.64 4.23 1.50
CA ILE A 126 -6.68 5.16 0.89
C ILE A 126 -5.46 4.40 0.38
N HIS A 127 -5.00 3.37 1.11
CA HIS A 127 -3.73 2.68 0.87
C HIS A 127 -3.83 1.33 0.18
N GLN A 128 -5.04 0.90 -0.20
CA GLN A 128 -5.28 -0.41 -0.81
C GLN A 128 -4.31 -0.67 -1.98
N PRO A 129 -4.10 0.25 -2.94
CA PRO A 129 -3.15 -0.01 -4.01
C PRO A 129 -1.68 -0.13 -3.56
N GLU A 130 -1.21 0.52 -2.48
CA GLU A 130 0.14 0.21 -1.96
C GLU A 130 0.19 -1.20 -1.39
N PHE A 131 -0.83 -1.58 -0.62
CA PHE A 131 -0.88 -2.93 -0.06
C PHE A 131 -0.89 -3.99 -1.17
N GLU A 132 -1.65 -3.79 -2.24
CA GLU A 132 -1.67 -4.67 -3.41
C GLU A 132 -0.29 -4.70 -4.09
N TYR A 133 0.26 -3.52 -4.37
CA TYR A 133 1.56 -3.36 -5.03
C TYR A 133 2.70 -4.06 -4.27
N TRP A 134 2.91 -3.68 -3.00
CA TRP A 134 3.99 -4.19 -2.16
C TRP A 134 3.75 -5.60 -1.63
N SER A 135 2.55 -6.15 -1.83
CA SER A 135 2.30 -7.57 -1.58
C SER A 135 2.75 -8.46 -2.73
N CYS A 136 3.03 -7.92 -3.93
CA CYS A 136 3.37 -8.73 -5.11
C CYS A 136 2.38 -9.88 -5.36
N LEU A 137 1.10 -9.72 -5.02
CA LEU A 137 0.09 -10.79 -5.19
C LEU A 137 -0.39 -10.92 -6.63
N ASP A 138 -0.27 -9.85 -7.43
CA ASP A 138 -0.75 -9.77 -8.82
C ASP A 138 0.39 -9.65 -9.86
N CYS A 139 1.64 -9.90 -9.47
CA CYS A 139 2.79 -9.89 -10.39
C CYS A 139 3.39 -11.30 -10.56
N ASP A 140 4.38 -11.42 -11.44
CA ASP A 140 5.09 -12.69 -11.72
C ASP A 140 5.73 -13.31 -10.44
N ASP A 141 6.03 -12.49 -9.43
CA ASP A 141 6.53 -12.92 -8.11
C ASP A 141 5.44 -13.49 -7.19
N SER A 142 4.18 -13.58 -7.63
CA SER A 142 3.06 -14.10 -6.83
C SER A 142 3.22 -15.58 -6.46
N GLU A 143 3.93 -16.35 -7.29
CA GLU A 143 4.24 -17.76 -7.03
C GLU A 143 5.51 -17.95 -6.18
N LEU A 144 6.34 -16.90 -6.05
CA LEU A 144 7.56 -16.92 -5.26
C LEU A 144 7.26 -16.85 -3.75
N GLY A 145 8.11 -17.50 -2.96
CA GLY A 145 8.10 -17.35 -1.51
C GLY A 145 8.32 -15.88 -1.12
N PRO A 146 7.79 -15.38 0.01
CA PRO A 146 7.96 -13.97 0.39
C PRO A 146 9.42 -13.53 0.58
N GLU A 147 10.35 -14.46 0.79
CA GLU A 147 11.80 -14.19 0.88
C GLU A 147 12.50 -14.17 -0.50
N GLU A 148 11.78 -14.51 -1.56
CA GLU A 148 12.29 -14.64 -2.93
C GLU A 148 11.79 -13.51 -3.84
N THR A 149 10.91 -12.64 -3.34
CA THR A 149 10.36 -11.51 -4.12
C THR A 149 11.32 -10.33 -4.22
N HIS A 150 11.14 -9.49 -5.23
CA HIS A 150 11.98 -8.31 -5.48
C HIS A 150 11.99 -7.27 -4.33
N PHE A 151 10.91 -7.20 -3.52
CA PHE A 151 10.82 -6.28 -2.38
C PHE A 151 10.97 -6.99 -1.04
N ALA A 152 11.83 -6.46 -0.18
CA ALA A 152 12.06 -6.98 1.16
C ALA A 152 10.82 -6.84 2.06
N ILE A 153 9.97 -5.85 1.82
CA ILE A 153 8.76 -5.58 2.60
C ILE A 153 7.64 -6.60 2.35
N THR A 154 7.66 -7.31 1.22
CA THR A 154 6.64 -8.30 0.83
C THR A 154 6.42 -9.37 1.89
N LYS A 155 7.49 -9.83 2.54
CA LYS A 155 7.42 -10.82 3.64
C LYS A 155 6.69 -10.34 4.89
N TYR A 156 6.44 -9.05 5.01
CA TYR A 156 5.63 -8.47 6.09
C TYR A 156 4.24 -8.10 5.60
N VAL A 157 4.12 -7.51 4.41
CA VAL A 157 2.83 -7.09 3.84
C VAL A 157 1.91 -8.29 3.60
N ARG A 158 2.41 -9.36 2.96
CA ARG A 158 1.60 -10.56 2.64
C ARG A 158 1.04 -11.23 3.91
N PRO A 159 1.84 -11.58 4.94
CA PRO A 159 1.29 -12.18 6.16
C PRO A 159 0.39 -11.22 6.93
N PHE A 160 0.70 -9.92 6.93
CA PHE A 160 -0.11 -8.91 7.59
C PHE A 160 -1.53 -8.86 7.01
N LEU A 161 -1.66 -8.84 5.68
CA LEU A 161 -2.97 -8.91 5.01
C LEU A 161 -3.70 -10.23 5.30
N GLY A 162 -3.00 -11.37 5.26
CA GLY A 162 -3.59 -12.67 5.61
C GLY A 162 -4.11 -12.74 7.05
N ALA A 163 -3.36 -12.19 8.00
CA ALA A 163 -3.73 -12.16 9.41
C ALA A 163 -4.98 -11.30 9.69
N ILE A 164 -5.10 -10.15 9.02
CA ILE A 164 -6.23 -9.23 9.21
C ILE A 164 -7.49 -9.76 8.53
N ASP A 165 -7.36 -10.39 7.37
CA ASP A 165 -8.49 -10.97 6.67
C ASP A 165 -8.96 -12.31 7.25
N GLY A 166 -8.24 -12.89 8.22
CA GLY A 166 -8.50 -14.26 8.68
C GLY A 166 -8.35 -15.30 7.56
N ILE A 167 -7.58 -14.96 6.52
CA ILE A 167 -7.21 -15.86 5.44
C ILE A 167 -5.85 -16.43 5.81
N GLN A 168 -5.80 -17.70 6.20
CA GLN A 168 -4.55 -18.43 6.17
C GLN A 168 -4.10 -18.56 4.70
N ILE A 169 -3.18 -17.71 4.27
CA ILE A 169 -2.45 -17.93 3.04
C ILE A 169 -1.50 -19.10 3.33
N ALA A 170 -1.87 -20.28 2.84
CA ALA A 170 -1.07 -21.49 3.02
C ALA A 170 0.17 -21.39 2.13
N TRP A 171 1.31 -21.05 2.73
CA TRP A 171 2.60 -21.11 2.04
C TRP A 171 3.11 -22.56 2.06
N ARG A 172 3.58 -23.06 0.92
CA ARG A 172 4.36 -24.29 0.90
C ARG A 172 5.74 -23.96 1.47
N THR A 173 6.00 -24.39 2.70
CA THR A 173 7.38 -24.63 3.15
C THR A 173 7.98 -25.67 2.21
N LEU A 174 8.98 -25.25 1.42
CA LEU A 174 9.92 -26.15 0.76
C LEU A 174 11.20 -26.21 1.60
#